data_AF-A0A9D5JVB8-F1
#
_entry.id   AF-A0A9D5JVB8-F1
#
_cell.length_a   1.000
_cell.length_b   1.000
_cell.length_c   1.000
_cell.angle_alpha   90.00
_cell.angle_beta   90.00
_cell.angle_gamma   90.00
#
_symmetry.space_group_name_H-M   'P 1'
#
loop_
_entity.id
_entity.type
_entity.pdbx_description
1 polymer ?
#
loop_
_entity_poly.entity_id
_entity_poly.type
_entity_poly.pdbx_seq_one_letter_code
_entity_poly.pdbx_strand_id
1 'polypeptide(L)'
;ACLFGNYAGDIMNVKMAIELAEEDGISVKTVIANDDVPSAPKSEREKRRGVAGEVLMWKVGGAKAALGGDLDAVIAAAQKAIDNTRSIGIGLTPCTIPAVGKPNFSIEPGKMEVGIGHHGEPGIEVTDLKTADEMAQMMLDVILPDLPFNTGDEVVVLISGLGATPVMELYILYNKVAELLEDKQISVYRPYVGDYFTSLEMMGVTLTVMKLDDELKTLIDLDADSMGFTQFKK
;
A
#
# COMPACT_ATOMS: atom_id res chain seq x y z
N ALA A 1 -6.04 -14.79 12.15
CA ALA A 1 -6.39 -13.84 11.09
C ALA A 1 -5.44 -14.05 9.92
N CYS A 2 -5.94 -14.05 8.69
CA CYS A 2 -5.13 -14.12 7.46
C CYS A 2 -5.36 -12.82 6.67
N LEU A 3 -4.33 -12.01 6.49
CA LEU A 3 -4.41 -10.66 5.92
C LEU A 3 -3.55 -10.64 4.66
N PHE A 4 -4.13 -10.42 3.48
CA PHE A 4 -3.42 -10.62 2.20
C PHE A 4 -3.99 -9.77 1.06
N GLY A 5 -3.27 -9.70 -0.05
CA GLY A 5 -3.63 -8.93 -1.24
C GLY A 5 -4.75 -9.54 -2.08
N ASN A 6 -5.46 -8.69 -2.83
CA ASN A 6 -6.52 -9.13 -3.73
C ASN A 6 -5.96 -9.61 -5.08
N TYR A 7 -5.41 -10.81 -5.08
CA TYR A 7 -4.99 -11.53 -6.29
C TYR A 7 -5.74 -12.84 -6.41
N ALA A 8 -6.10 -13.20 -7.64
CA ALA A 8 -6.88 -14.43 -7.90
C ALA A 8 -6.18 -15.68 -7.36
N GLY A 9 -4.86 -15.77 -7.52
CA GLY A 9 -4.05 -16.86 -6.97
C GLY A 9 -4.07 -16.90 -5.45
N ASP A 10 -3.91 -15.75 -4.79
CA ASP A 10 -3.90 -15.65 -3.33
C ASP A 10 -5.26 -16.02 -2.75
N ILE A 11 -6.35 -15.47 -3.32
CA ILE A 11 -7.72 -15.79 -2.90
C ILE A 11 -7.98 -17.29 -3.00
N MET A 12 -7.64 -17.90 -4.14
CA MET A 12 -7.87 -19.33 -4.35
C MET A 12 -7.10 -20.16 -3.32
N ASN A 13 -5.80 -19.89 -3.14
CA ASN A 13 -4.95 -20.66 -2.23
C ASN A 13 -5.34 -20.45 -0.75
N VAL A 14 -5.63 -19.21 -0.34
CA VAL A 14 -6.05 -18.92 1.04
C VAL A 14 -7.40 -19.56 1.34
N LYS A 15 -8.36 -19.54 0.40
CA LYS A 15 -9.64 -20.22 0.58
C LYS A 15 -9.46 -21.72 0.83
N MET A 16 -8.63 -22.39 0.02
CA MET A 16 -8.30 -23.80 0.22
C MET A 16 -7.62 -24.04 1.58
N ALA A 17 -6.69 -23.17 1.99
CA ALA A 17 -6.03 -23.29 3.28
C ALA A 17 -6.98 -23.11 4.46
N ILE A 18 -8.01 -22.26 4.34
CA ILE A 18 -9.05 -22.09 5.36
C ILE A 18 -9.88 -23.36 5.47
N GLU A 19 -10.31 -23.96 4.35
CA GLU A 19 -11.06 -25.22 4.36
C GLU A 19 -10.28 -26.32 5.10
N LEU A 20 -8.97 -26.45 4.85
CA LEU A 20 -8.11 -27.39 5.57
C LEU A 20 -7.96 -27.06 7.06
N ALA A 21 -7.83 -25.78 7.42
CA ALA A 21 -7.72 -25.36 8.82
C ALA A 21 -9.03 -25.62 9.60
N GLU A 22 -10.17 -25.48 8.94
CA GLU A 22 -11.48 -25.77 9.52
C GLU A 22 -11.67 -27.27 9.80
N GLU A 23 -11.14 -28.16 8.95
CA GLU A 23 -11.10 -29.61 9.21
C GLU A 23 -10.33 -29.96 10.50
N ASP A 24 -9.31 -29.17 10.83
CA ASP A 24 -8.53 -29.26 12.07
C ASP A 24 -9.16 -28.49 13.26
N GLY A 25 -10.35 -27.91 13.07
CA GLY A 25 -11.05 -27.14 14.11
C GLY A 25 -10.43 -25.76 14.40
N ILE A 26 -9.61 -25.22 13.49
CA ILE A 26 -8.97 -23.92 13.62
C ILE A 26 -9.85 -22.86 12.95
N SER A 27 -10.31 -21.87 13.72
CA SER A 27 -11.07 -20.74 13.18
C SER A 27 -10.14 -19.73 12.48
N VAL A 28 -10.42 -19.46 11.20
CA VAL A 28 -9.70 -18.46 10.41
C VAL A 28 -10.67 -17.41 9.90
N LYS A 29 -10.27 -16.15 9.96
CA LYS A 29 -10.96 -15.00 9.36
C LYS A 29 -9.98 -14.22 8.51
N THR A 30 -10.48 -13.56 7.48
CA THR A 30 -9.67 -12.88 6.47
C THR A 30 -9.95 -11.39 6.37
N VAL A 31 -8.94 -10.62 5.96
CA VAL A 31 -9.10 -9.30 5.35
C VAL A 31 -8.32 -9.31 4.05
N ILE A 32 -8.97 -8.86 2.97
CA ILE A 32 -8.38 -8.81 1.63
C ILE A 32 -8.11 -7.35 1.29
N ALA A 33 -6.86 -7.03 0.95
CA ALA A 33 -6.48 -5.67 0.63
C ALA A 33 -6.89 -5.25 -0.78
N ASN A 34 -7.41 -4.03 -0.90
CA ASN A 34 -7.99 -3.49 -2.13
C ASN A 34 -7.74 -1.98 -2.25
N ASP A 35 -6.54 -1.55 -1.83
CA ASP A 35 -6.13 -0.16 -1.71
C ASP A 35 -5.68 0.48 -3.04
N ASP A 36 -5.38 -0.32 -4.06
CA ASP A 36 -4.83 0.16 -5.33
C ASP A 36 -5.87 0.84 -6.22
N VAL A 37 -5.96 2.17 -6.13
CA VAL A 37 -7.02 2.98 -6.76
C VAL A 37 -7.13 2.80 -8.27
N PRO A 38 -6.03 2.80 -9.05
CA PRO A 38 -6.09 2.70 -10.52
C PRO A 38 -6.58 1.35 -11.03
N SER A 39 -6.52 0.29 -10.22
CA SER A 39 -6.75 -1.08 -10.70
C SER A 39 -8.21 -1.43 -10.99
N ALA A 40 -9.16 -0.70 -10.39
CA ALA A 40 -10.58 -0.80 -10.68
C ALA A 40 -11.32 0.48 -10.23
N PRO A 41 -12.44 0.86 -10.89
CA PRO A 41 -13.21 2.04 -10.52
C PRO A 41 -13.75 1.92 -9.09
N LYS A 42 -14.07 3.05 -8.46
CA LYS A 42 -14.58 3.11 -7.08
C LYS A 42 -15.85 2.28 -6.85
N SER A 43 -16.68 2.10 -7.88
CA SER A 43 -17.88 1.26 -7.84
C SER A 43 -17.59 -0.24 -7.76
N GLU A 44 -16.36 -0.65 -8.08
CA GLU A 44 -15.88 -2.04 -8.08
C GLU A 44 -14.64 -2.16 -7.19
N ARG A 45 -14.65 -1.43 -6.05
CA ARG A 45 -13.52 -1.37 -5.11
C ARG A 45 -13.07 -2.77 -4.68
N GLU A 46 -14.00 -3.71 -4.52
CA GLU A 46 -13.73 -5.11 -4.17
C GLU A 46 -12.90 -5.88 -5.20
N LYS A 47 -12.74 -5.36 -6.43
CA LYS A 47 -11.88 -5.93 -7.47
C LYS A 47 -10.49 -5.30 -7.54
N ARG A 48 -10.24 -4.25 -6.75
CA ARG A 48 -8.93 -3.58 -6.76
C ARG A 48 -7.85 -4.49 -6.19
N ARG A 49 -6.66 -4.42 -6.77
CA ARG A 49 -5.45 -5.08 -6.27
C ARG A 49 -5.15 -4.62 -4.82
N GLY A 50 -4.53 -5.51 -4.04
CA GLY A 50 -3.87 -5.14 -2.78
C GLY A 50 -2.41 -4.81 -3.06
N VAL A 51 -1.92 -3.67 -2.54
CA VAL A 51 -0.54 -3.24 -2.76
C VAL A 51 0.08 -2.74 -1.45
N ALA A 52 0.89 -1.68 -1.47
CA ALA A 52 1.64 -1.20 -0.32
C ALA A 52 0.79 -0.85 0.94
N GLY A 53 -0.52 -0.61 0.80
CA GLY A 53 -1.43 -0.43 1.93
C GLY A 53 -1.55 -1.66 2.83
N GLU A 54 -1.19 -2.85 2.32
CA GLU A 54 -1.09 -4.07 3.12
C GLU A 54 -0.14 -3.92 4.30
N VAL A 55 0.95 -3.17 4.16
CA VAL A 55 1.92 -2.92 5.24
C VAL A 55 1.23 -2.24 6.43
N LEU A 56 0.36 -1.26 6.17
CA LEU A 56 -0.40 -0.56 7.21
C LEU A 56 -1.50 -1.43 7.79
N MET A 57 -2.18 -2.23 6.97
CA MET A 57 -3.16 -3.23 7.41
C MET A 57 -2.52 -4.25 8.37
N TRP A 58 -1.35 -4.80 8.02
CA TRP A 58 -0.60 -5.73 8.86
C TRP A 58 -0.14 -5.07 10.15
N LYS A 59 0.37 -3.83 10.09
CA LYS A 59 0.79 -3.09 11.27
C LYS A 59 -0.36 -2.87 12.26
N VAL A 60 -1.53 -2.46 11.76
CA VAL A 60 -2.72 -2.21 12.60
C VAL A 60 -3.30 -3.52 13.15
N GLY A 61 -3.46 -4.54 12.32
CA GLY A 61 -3.95 -5.85 12.74
C GLY A 61 -3.03 -6.52 13.77
N GLY A 62 -1.71 -6.49 13.52
CA GLY A 62 -0.69 -6.99 14.43
C GLY A 62 -0.68 -6.21 15.75
N ALA A 63 -0.83 -4.89 15.71
CA ALA A 63 -0.93 -4.08 16.92
C ALA A 63 -2.17 -4.43 17.75
N LYS A 64 -3.33 -4.65 17.11
CA LYS A 64 -4.55 -5.06 17.82
C LYS A 64 -4.38 -6.43 18.48
N ALA A 65 -3.73 -7.37 17.81
CA ALA A 65 -3.41 -8.68 18.36
C ALA A 65 -2.44 -8.58 19.56
N ALA A 66 -1.40 -7.76 19.44
CA ALA A 66 -0.41 -7.55 20.51
C ALA A 66 -1.03 -6.91 21.78
N LEU A 67 -2.09 -6.12 21.63
CA LEU A 67 -2.88 -5.58 22.74
C LEU A 67 -3.86 -6.60 23.35
N GLY A 68 -3.83 -7.87 22.92
CA GLY A 68 -4.70 -8.92 23.43
C GLY A 68 -6.10 -8.94 22.80
N GLY A 69 -6.30 -8.27 21.66
CA GLY A 69 -7.55 -8.35 20.91
C GLY A 69 -7.83 -9.77 20.44
N ASP A 70 -9.10 -10.19 20.51
CA ASP A 70 -9.54 -11.46 19.95
C ASP A 70 -9.53 -11.42 18.40
N LEU A 71 -9.82 -12.58 17.78
CA LEU A 71 -9.80 -12.72 16.32
C LEU A 71 -10.70 -11.68 15.63
N ASP A 72 -11.85 -11.36 16.23
CA ASP A 72 -12.85 -10.46 15.65
C ASP A 72 -12.40 -9.01 15.74
N ALA A 73 -11.83 -8.63 16.88
CA ALA A 73 -11.23 -7.32 17.07
C ALA A 73 -10.05 -7.08 16.12
N VAL A 74 -9.20 -8.10 15.90
CA VAL A 74 -8.07 -8.03 14.95
C VAL A 74 -8.57 -7.82 13.52
N ILE A 75 -9.58 -8.59 13.11
CA ILE A 75 -10.18 -8.47 11.76
C ILE A 75 -10.84 -7.10 11.59
N ALA A 76 -11.60 -6.64 12.58
CA ALA A 76 -12.22 -5.32 12.54
C ALA A 76 -11.19 -4.20 12.41
N ALA A 77 -10.09 -4.25 13.16
CA ALA A 77 -9.03 -3.25 13.09
C ALA A 77 -8.29 -3.27 11.75
N ALA A 78 -7.95 -4.45 11.23
CA ALA A 78 -7.29 -4.59 9.93
C ALA A 78 -8.20 -4.15 8.77
N GLN A 79 -9.49 -4.54 8.80
CA GLN A 79 -10.48 -4.11 7.81
C GLN A 79 -10.65 -2.59 7.83
N LYS A 80 -10.72 -2.00 9.03
CA LYS A 80 -10.80 -0.54 9.20
C LYS A 80 -9.57 0.17 8.63
N ALA A 81 -8.37 -0.36 8.86
CA ALA A 81 -7.14 0.20 8.29
C ALA A 81 -7.21 0.24 6.76
N ILE A 82 -7.53 -0.89 6.12
CA ILE A 82 -7.54 -0.96 4.66
C ILE A 82 -8.71 -0.19 4.03
N ASP A 83 -9.85 -0.10 4.71
CA ASP A 83 -10.97 0.75 4.29
C ASP A 83 -10.60 2.24 4.24
N ASN A 84 -9.72 2.67 5.13
CA ASN A 84 -9.20 4.04 5.22
C ASN A 84 -7.90 4.26 4.43
N THR A 85 -7.43 3.28 3.65
CA THR A 85 -6.14 3.34 2.94
C THR A 85 -6.34 3.35 1.43
N ARG A 86 -5.58 4.20 0.72
CA ARG A 86 -5.53 4.26 -0.74
C ARG A 86 -4.10 4.35 -1.22
N SER A 87 -3.82 3.69 -2.35
CA SER A 87 -2.50 3.57 -2.91
C SER A 87 -2.49 3.76 -4.43
N ILE A 88 -1.32 4.15 -4.95
CA ILE A 88 -1.00 4.19 -6.37
C ILE A 88 0.50 3.91 -6.57
N GLY A 89 0.85 3.15 -7.60
CA GLY A 89 2.22 2.95 -8.06
C GLY A 89 2.57 3.79 -9.30
N ILE A 90 3.85 4.17 -9.44
CA ILE A 90 4.44 4.57 -10.72
C ILE A 90 5.70 3.75 -10.95
N GLY A 91 5.80 3.12 -12.13
CA GLY A 91 6.97 2.37 -12.58
C GLY A 91 7.75 3.13 -13.64
N LEU A 92 9.08 3.03 -13.61
CA LEU A 92 10.01 3.63 -14.57
C LEU A 92 10.73 2.57 -15.41
N THR A 93 10.90 1.36 -14.86
CA THR A 93 11.46 0.21 -15.57
C THR A 93 10.71 -1.06 -15.19
N PRO A 94 10.82 -2.15 -15.97
CA PRO A 94 10.28 -3.41 -15.53
C PRO A 94 11.19 -4.12 -14.51
N CYS A 95 10.69 -5.23 -13.97
CA CYS A 95 11.46 -6.20 -13.20
C CYS A 95 11.67 -7.51 -13.96
N THR A 96 12.73 -8.24 -13.65
CA THR A 96 13.09 -9.52 -14.25
C THR A 96 12.69 -10.64 -13.31
N ILE A 97 11.78 -11.50 -13.76
CA ILE A 97 11.46 -12.73 -13.00
C ILE A 97 12.64 -13.71 -13.18
N PRO A 98 13.38 -14.08 -12.12
CA PRO A 98 14.61 -14.87 -12.28
C PRO A 98 14.38 -16.22 -12.96
N ALA A 99 13.25 -16.86 -12.69
CA ALA A 99 12.87 -18.14 -13.30
C ALA A 99 12.58 -18.03 -14.82
N VAL A 100 12.19 -16.84 -15.30
CA VAL A 100 11.90 -16.57 -16.71
C VAL A 100 13.12 -15.98 -17.43
N GLY A 101 14.02 -15.31 -16.70
CA GLY A 101 15.28 -14.75 -17.19
C GLY A 101 15.13 -13.49 -18.05
N LYS A 102 13.92 -12.92 -18.10
CA LYS A 102 13.60 -11.66 -18.82
C LYS A 102 12.42 -10.96 -18.16
N PRO A 103 12.24 -9.64 -18.39
CA PRO A 103 11.03 -8.93 -18.02
C PRO A 103 9.77 -9.51 -18.67
N ASN A 104 8.64 -9.44 -17.94
CA ASN A 104 7.30 -9.80 -18.44
C ASN A 104 6.56 -8.63 -19.09
N PHE A 105 7.03 -7.39 -18.89
CA PHE A 105 6.55 -6.17 -19.53
C PHE A 105 7.73 -5.23 -19.84
N SER A 106 7.46 -4.10 -20.49
CA SER A 106 8.48 -3.10 -20.82
C SER A 106 7.95 -1.69 -20.65
N ILE A 107 8.77 -0.82 -20.07
CA ILE A 107 8.60 0.63 -20.07
C ILE A 107 9.75 1.19 -20.90
N GLU A 108 9.42 1.96 -21.94
CA GLU A 108 10.45 2.54 -22.82
C GLU A 108 11.32 3.55 -22.05
N PRO A 109 12.63 3.65 -22.35
CA PRO A 109 13.48 4.67 -21.74
C PRO A 109 12.91 6.09 -21.91
N GLY A 110 12.83 6.84 -20.81
CA GLY A 110 12.22 8.18 -20.80
C GLY A 110 10.70 8.18 -20.69
N LYS A 111 10.07 7.01 -20.50
CA LYS A 111 8.65 6.88 -20.14
C LYS A 111 8.49 6.45 -18.68
N MET A 112 7.26 6.53 -18.21
CA MET A 112 6.80 5.96 -16.94
C MET A 112 5.38 5.45 -17.08
N GLU A 113 4.99 4.50 -16.24
CA GLU A 113 3.65 3.92 -16.20
C GLU A 113 2.96 4.24 -14.87
N VAL A 114 1.86 4.98 -14.96
CA VAL A 114 1.07 5.46 -13.82
C VAL A 114 -0.01 4.43 -13.48
N GLY A 115 -0.05 4.02 -12.22
CA GLY A 115 -0.96 3.00 -11.71
C GLY A 115 -0.52 1.57 -11.97
N ILE A 116 0.76 1.33 -12.28
CA ILE A 116 1.30 -0.01 -12.48
C ILE A 116 1.15 -0.86 -11.21
N GLY A 117 0.82 -2.15 -11.38
CA GLY A 117 0.80 -3.13 -10.31
C GLY A 117 2.20 -3.67 -9.97
N HIS A 118 2.35 -4.24 -8.78
CA HIS A 118 3.66 -4.72 -8.31
C HIS A 118 4.10 -6.05 -8.96
N HIS A 119 3.29 -6.71 -9.79
CA HIS A 119 3.76 -7.79 -10.66
C HIS A 119 3.93 -7.33 -12.12
N GLY A 120 3.83 -6.01 -12.37
CA GLY A 120 3.87 -5.45 -13.71
C GLY A 120 2.52 -5.47 -14.42
N GLU A 121 1.41 -5.61 -13.69
CA GLU A 121 0.09 -5.48 -14.27
C GLU A 121 -0.11 -4.04 -14.78
N PRO A 122 -0.72 -3.85 -15.97
CA PRO A 122 -0.83 -2.52 -16.57
C PRO A 122 -1.48 -1.49 -15.65
N GLY A 123 -0.99 -0.26 -15.78
CA GLY A 123 -1.57 0.92 -15.16
C GLY A 123 -2.67 1.56 -16.00
N ILE A 124 -3.00 2.81 -15.63
CA ILE A 124 -4.02 3.61 -16.32
C ILE A 124 -3.44 4.46 -17.45
N GLU A 125 -2.13 4.74 -17.42
CA GLU A 125 -1.47 5.60 -18.40
C GLU A 125 0.02 5.29 -18.52
N VAL A 126 0.55 5.29 -19.76
CA VAL A 126 1.99 5.36 -20.04
C VAL A 126 2.28 6.73 -20.64
N THR A 127 3.20 7.47 -20.02
CA THR A 127 3.48 8.87 -20.38
C THR A 127 4.99 9.17 -20.35
N ASP A 128 5.39 10.35 -20.81
CA ASP A 128 6.77 10.81 -20.69
C ASP A 128 7.17 10.94 -19.22
N LEU A 129 8.42 10.59 -18.89
CA LEU A 129 8.97 10.74 -17.56
C LEU A 129 8.76 12.17 -17.06
N LYS A 130 8.16 12.28 -15.88
CA LYS A 130 7.88 13.57 -15.22
C LYS A 130 8.85 13.84 -14.10
N THR A 131 8.86 15.08 -13.64
CA THR A 131 9.55 15.44 -12.40
C THR A 131 8.89 14.76 -11.19
N ALA A 132 9.63 14.60 -10.09
CA ALA A 132 9.07 14.09 -8.84
C ALA A 132 7.87 14.94 -8.36
N ASP A 133 7.89 16.26 -8.60
CA ASP A 133 6.81 17.14 -8.21
C ASP A 133 5.51 16.86 -8.96
N GLU A 134 5.61 16.71 -10.28
CA GLU A 134 4.49 16.33 -11.14
C GLU A 134 3.98 14.93 -10.79
N MET A 135 4.88 13.98 -10.49
CA MET A 135 4.52 12.63 -10.04
C MET A 135 3.73 12.67 -8.74
N ALA A 136 4.18 13.42 -7.73
CA ALA A 136 3.48 13.59 -6.46
C ALA A 136 2.07 14.17 -6.66
N GLN A 137 1.94 15.18 -7.53
CA GLN A 137 0.65 15.78 -7.88
C GLN A 137 -0.30 14.75 -8.52
N MET A 138 0.17 14.03 -9.55
CA MET A 138 -0.63 13.00 -10.22
C MET A 138 -1.08 11.89 -9.26
N MET A 139 -0.19 11.44 -8.37
CA MET A 139 -0.54 10.41 -7.39
C MET A 139 -1.63 10.88 -6.41
N LEU A 140 -1.53 12.11 -5.90
CA LEU A 140 -2.53 12.67 -4.98
C LEU A 140 -3.85 13.01 -5.68
N ASP A 141 -3.82 13.42 -6.95
CA ASP A 141 -5.03 13.66 -7.74
C ASP A 141 -5.86 12.39 -7.95
N VAL A 142 -5.21 11.22 -7.94
CA VAL A 142 -5.89 9.92 -7.98
C VAL A 142 -6.38 9.50 -6.60
N ILE A 143 -5.54 9.62 -5.56
CA ILE A 143 -5.85 9.12 -4.21
C ILE A 143 -6.94 9.94 -3.53
N LEU A 144 -6.82 11.27 -3.54
CA LEU A 144 -7.60 12.13 -2.64
C LEU A 144 -9.11 12.17 -2.96
N PRO A 145 -9.55 12.13 -4.23
CA PRO A 145 -10.97 12.04 -4.55
C PRO A 145 -11.59 10.67 -4.27
N ASP A 146 -10.78 9.60 -4.22
CA ASP A 146 -11.29 8.23 -4.09
C ASP A 146 -11.78 7.91 -2.67
N LEU A 147 -11.01 8.28 -1.66
CA LEU A 147 -11.45 8.31 -0.26
C LEU A 147 -11.48 9.79 0.14
N PRO A 148 -12.63 10.42 0.44
CA PRO A 148 -12.66 11.85 0.68
C PRO A 148 -11.85 12.23 1.93
N PHE A 149 -10.63 12.71 1.70
CA PHE A 149 -9.79 13.40 2.68
C PHE A 149 -10.23 14.86 2.72
N ASN A 150 -10.51 15.35 3.93
CA ASN A 150 -11.04 16.67 4.19
C ASN A 150 -10.00 17.50 4.95
N THR A 151 -10.18 18.81 4.89
CA THR A 151 -9.46 19.75 5.75
C THR A 151 -9.54 19.32 7.22
N GLY A 152 -8.38 19.28 7.88
CA GLY A 152 -8.22 18.89 9.28
C GLY A 152 -8.02 17.39 9.50
N ASP A 153 -8.10 16.55 8.46
CA ASP A 153 -7.78 15.13 8.60
C ASP A 153 -6.28 14.92 8.89
N GLU A 154 -5.98 13.92 9.71
CA GLU A 154 -4.63 13.41 9.92
C GLU A 154 -4.43 12.11 9.13
N VAL A 155 -3.25 11.95 8.53
CA VAL A 155 -2.92 10.78 7.70
C VAL A 155 -1.58 10.16 8.05
N VAL A 156 -1.46 8.87 7.79
CA VAL A 156 -0.17 8.21 7.59
C VAL A 156 0.17 8.24 6.11
N VAL A 157 1.40 8.62 5.79
CA VAL A 157 1.94 8.53 4.41
C VAL A 157 2.99 7.44 4.38
N LEU A 158 2.85 6.50 3.45
CA LEU A 158 3.85 5.49 3.14
C LEU A 158 4.34 5.70 1.70
N ILE A 159 5.61 6.03 1.55
CA ILE A 159 6.34 6.05 0.29
C ILE A 159 7.19 4.79 0.25
N SER A 160 6.80 3.81 -0.57
CA SER A 160 7.60 2.61 -0.78
C SER A 160 8.28 2.62 -2.12
N GLY A 161 9.60 2.44 -2.17
CA GLY A 161 10.27 2.10 -3.42
C GLY A 161 9.78 0.74 -3.94
N LEU A 162 9.79 0.58 -5.26
CA LEU A 162 9.49 -0.69 -5.92
C LEU A 162 10.73 -1.59 -6.05
N GLY A 163 11.85 -1.21 -5.42
CA GLY A 163 13.04 -2.05 -5.28
C GLY A 163 14.34 -1.33 -5.64
N ALA A 164 14.45 -0.78 -6.84
CA ALA A 164 15.71 -0.18 -7.32
C ALA A 164 15.77 1.35 -7.21
N THR A 165 14.74 1.99 -6.66
CA THR A 165 14.70 3.46 -6.47
C THR A 165 15.53 3.87 -5.26
N PRO A 166 16.55 4.73 -5.42
CA PRO A 166 17.35 5.19 -4.30
C PRO A 166 16.51 5.88 -3.22
N VAL A 167 16.79 5.58 -1.94
CA VAL A 167 16.09 6.17 -0.79
C VAL A 167 16.07 7.70 -0.84
N MET A 168 17.14 8.34 -1.32
CA MET A 168 17.18 9.80 -1.47
C MET A 168 16.12 10.33 -2.45
N GLU A 169 15.79 9.59 -3.51
CA GLU A 169 14.75 9.97 -4.48
C GLU A 169 13.35 9.81 -3.88
N LEU A 170 13.15 8.78 -3.05
CA LEU A 170 11.91 8.61 -2.29
C LEU A 170 11.65 9.80 -1.35
N TYR A 171 12.70 10.35 -0.72
CA TYR A 171 12.57 11.56 0.11
C TYR A 171 12.30 12.83 -0.70
N ILE A 172 12.80 12.94 -1.94
CA ILE A 172 12.45 14.05 -2.85
C ILE A 172 10.95 14.01 -3.17
N LEU A 173 10.43 12.84 -3.54
CA LEU A 173 8.99 12.67 -3.78
C LEU A 173 8.16 12.97 -2.51
N TYR A 174 8.58 12.41 -1.37
CA TYR A 174 7.90 12.64 -0.09
C TYR A 174 7.81 14.12 0.26
N ASN A 175 8.88 14.90 0.03
CA ASN A 175 8.90 16.33 0.30
C ASN A 175 7.74 17.04 -0.43
N LYS A 176 7.53 16.74 -1.72
CA LYS A 176 6.41 17.33 -2.46
C LYS A 176 5.05 16.80 -2.00
N VAL A 177 4.94 15.51 -1.72
CA VAL A 177 3.69 14.92 -1.19
C VAL A 177 3.27 15.61 0.12
N ALA A 178 4.22 15.87 1.03
CA ALA A 178 3.95 16.55 2.29
C ALA A 178 3.48 18.00 2.07
N GLU A 179 4.15 18.75 1.20
CA GLU A 179 3.76 20.13 0.82
C GLU A 179 2.33 20.17 0.26
N LEU A 180 2.00 19.28 -0.68
CA LEU A 180 0.67 19.24 -1.32
C LEU A 180 -0.45 18.83 -0.35
N LEU A 181 -0.15 17.97 0.64
CA LEU A 181 -1.11 17.62 1.69
C LEU A 181 -1.31 18.81 2.66
N GLU A 182 -0.24 19.52 3.03
CA GLU A 182 -0.29 20.71 3.87
C GLU A 182 -1.12 21.83 3.22
N ASP A 183 -0.95 22.08 1.92
CA ASP A 183 -1.75 23.04 1.15
C ASP A 183 -3.25 22.72 1.18
N LYS A 184 -3.59 21.43 1.28
CA LYS A 184 -4.98 20.94 1.42
C LYS A 184 -5.45 20.89 2.89
N GLN A 185 -4.61 21.32 3.83
CA GLN A 185 -4.82 21.28 5.27
C GLN A 185 -5.05 19.85 5.78
N ILE A 186 -4.35 18.87 5.20
CA ILE A 186 -4.29 17.49 5.66
C ILE A 186 -2.92 17.29 6.33
N SER A 187 -2.93 16.94 7.61
CA SER A 187 -1.69 16.82 8.39
C SER A 187 -1.10 15.42 8.26
N VAL A 188 0.18 15.33 7.89
CA VAL A 188 0.92 14.06 7.94
C VAL A 188 1.29 13.77 9.39
N TYR A 189 0.54 12.87 10.02
CA TYR A 189 0.81 12.42 11.39
C TYR A 189 2.11 11.62 11.48
N ARG A 190 2.32 10.73 10.49
CA ARG A 190 3.50 9.87 10.45
C ARG A 190 3.87 9.50 9.02
N PRO A 191 5.13 9.74 8.60
CA PRO A 191 5.65 9.22 7.34
C PRO A 191 6.44 7.91 7.53
N TYR A 192 6.35 7.04 6.53
CA TYR A 192 7.24 5.92 6.30
C TYR A 192 7.84 6.07 4.91
N VAL A 193 9.17 6.12 4.79
CA VAL A 193 9.88 6.28 3.51
C VAL A 193 10.98 5.24 3.43
N GLY A 194 10.98 4.40 2.40
CA GLY A 194 11.93 3.30 2.24
C GLY A 194 11.38 2.19 1.34
N ASP A 195 11.95 0.99 1.41
CA ASP A 195 11.45 -0.17 0.67
C ASP A 195 10.63 -1.08 1.60
N TYR A 196 9.31 -0.88 1.61
CA TYR A 196 8.38 -1.65 2.44
C TYR A 196 7.57 -2.67 1.63
N PHE A 197 7.35 -2.39 0.35
CA PHE A 197 6.55 -3.18 -0.57
C PHE A 197 7.14 -3.04 -1.99
N THR A 198 8.00 -4.00 -2.35
CA THR A 198 8.85 -3.95 -3.55
C THR A 198 8.33 -4.82 -4.69
N SER A 199 8.87 -4.63 -5.89
CA SER A 199 8.75 -5.51 -7.04
C SER A 199 10.14 -5.83 -7.61
N LEU A 200 10.87 -6.73 -6.94
CA LEU A 200 12.23 -7.13 -7.32
C LEU A 200 13.13 -5.90 -7.56
N GLU A 201 13.67 -5.73 -8.77
CA GLU A 201 14.52 -4.60 -9.16
C GLU A 201 13.79 -3.49 -9.93
N MET A 202 12.45 -3.43 -9.86
CA MET A 202 11.69 -2.36 -10.52
C MET A 202 12.13 -0.99 -10.00
N MET A 203 12.51 -0.07 -10.89
CA MET A 203 12.63 1.35 -10.55
C MET A 203 11.23 1.95 -10.59
N GLY A 204 10.84 2.57 -9.49
CA GLY A 204 9.49 3.09 -9.29
C GLY A 204 9.15 3.25 -7.80
N VAL A 205 7.92 3.68 -7.54
CA VAL A 205 7.49 4.07 -6.20
C VAL A 205 5.99 3.88 -6.04
N THR A 206 5.55 3.51 -4.85
CA THR A 206 4.15 3.59 -4.43
C THR A 206 3.97 4.75 -3.45
N LEU A 207 2.87 5.47 -3.61
CA LEU A 207 2.32 6.36 -2.59
C LEU A 207 1.10 5.69 -1.98
N THR A 208 1.10 5.59 -0.67
CA THR A 208 -0.03 5.10 0.13
C THR A 208 -0.40 6.16 1.17
N VAL A 209 -1.70 6.45 1.29
CA VAL A 209 -2.24 7.38 2.29
C VAL A 209 -3.32 6.66 3.08
N MET A 210 -3.16 6.60 4.41
CA MET A 210 -4.17 6.07 5.33
C MET A 210 -4.74 7.19 6.19
N LYS A 211 -6.04 7.44 6.09
CA LYS A 211 -6.76 8.37 6.97
C LYS A 211 -6.80 7.80 8.39
N LEU A 212 -6.49 8.63 9.38
CA LEU A 212 -6.51 8.24 10.79
C LEU A 212 -7.80 8.64 11.48
N ASP A 213 -8.19 7.80 12.43
CA ASP A 213 -9.01 8.17 13.58
C ASP A 213 -8.26 7.80 14.87
N ASP A 214 -8.87 8.04 16.04
CA ASP A 214 -8.23 7.80 17.33
C ASP A 214 -7.75 6.35 17.54
N GLU A 215 -8.50 5.37 17.03
CA GLU A 215 -8.13 3.95 17.14
C GLU A 215 -6.94 3.63 16.23
N LEU A 216 -7.01 4.02 14.95
CA LEU A 216 -5.92 3.79 14.00
C LEU A 216 -4.64 4.51 14.44
N LYS A 217 -4.76 5.72 14.99
CA LYS A 217 -3.66 6.49 15.56
C LYS A 217 -3.00 5.75 16.75
N THR A 218 -3.82 5.17 17.63
CA THR A 218 -3.31 4.36 18.75
C THR A 218 -2.58 3.12 18.27
N LEU A 219 -3.14 2.40 17.28
CA LEU A 219 -2.60 1.14 16.78
C LEU A 219 -1.34 1.35 15.91
N ILE A 220 -1.28 2.41 15.11
CA ILE A 220 -0.12 2.72 14.29
C ILE A 220 1.10 3.06 15.15
N ASP A 221 0.90 3.70 16.30
CA ASP A 221 1.96 4.10 17.23
C ASP A 221 2.49 2.96 18.11
N LEU A 222 1.83 1.80 18.16
CA LEU A 222 2.32 0.68 18.94
C LEU A 222 3.70 0.24 18.41
N ASP A 223 4.56 -0.23 19.32
CA ASP A 223 5.84 -0.81 18.95
C ASP A 223 5.64 -2.00 18.00
N ALA A 224 6.59 -2.18 17.09
CA ALA A 224 6.69 -3.30 16.18
C ALA A 224 8.16 -3.66 16.02
N ASP A 225 8.49 -4.93 16.21
CA ASP A 225 9.83 -5.46 16.07
C ASP A 225 9.81 -6.61 15.06
N SER A 226 9.98 -6.26 13.79
CA SER A 226 10.06 -7.20 12.68
C SER A 226 11.13 -6.75 11.70
N MET A 227 11.67 -7.71 10.93
CA MET A 227 12.76 -7.45 9.97
C MET A 227 12.40 -6.40 8.92
N GLY A 228 11.15 -6.40 8.44
CA GLY A 228 10.68 -5.47 7.39
C GLY A 228 10.01 -4.21 7.94
N PHE A 229 9.75 -4.13 9.25
CA PHE A 229 9.13 -2.99 9.89
C PHE A 229 9.51 -2.95 11.37
N THR A 230 10.41 -2.04 11.72
CA THR A 230 10.84 -1.80 13.10
C THR A 230 10.44 -0.39 13.53
N GLN A 231 9.66 -0.29 14.59
CA GLN A 231 9.21 0.97 15.18
C GLN A 231 9.11 0.81 16.69
N PHE A 232 9.69 1.76 17.42
CA PHE A 232 9.52 1.88 18.86
C PHE A 232 9.05 3.29 19.20
N LYS A 233 8.16 3.42 20.18
CA LYS A 233 7.75 4.71 20.72
C LYS A 233 9.00 5.47 21.19
N LYS A 234 9.17 6.68 20.67
CA LYS A 234 10.19 7.62 21.11
C LYS A 234 9.79 8.28 22.42
#